data_AF-A0A7Z0J6M8-F1
#
_entry.id   AF-A0A7Z0J6M8-F1
#
_cell.length_a   1.000
_cell.length_b   1.000
_cell.length_c   1.000
_cell.angle_alpha   90.00
_cell.angle_beta   90.00
_cell.angle_gamma   90.00
#
_symmetry.space_group_name_H-M   'P 1'
#
loop_
_entity.id
_entity.type
_entity.pdbx_description
1 polymer ?
#
loop_
_entity_poly.entity_id
_entity_poly.type
_entity_poly.pdbx_seq_one_letter_code
_entity_poly.pdbx_strand_id
1 'polypeptide(L)' 'MVTVTPVHERLWKVTHGDELAGYVDAIDARDGIRYRARRLNVRYRRWVALGEYWELQAAIDALAG' A
#
# COMPACT_ATOMS: atom_id res chain seq x y z
N MET A 1 14.11 -4.97 -6.18
CA MET A 1 13.17 -4.90 -7.33
C MET A 1 11.76 -4.83 -6.76
N VAL A 2 10.97 -3.83 -7.14
CA VAL A 2 9.59 -3.69 -6.65
C VAL A 2 8.64 -4.42 -7.59
N THR A 3 7.74 -5.23 -7.05
CA THR A 3 6.66 -5.88 -7.80
C THR A 3 5.32 -5.52 -7.18
N VAL A 4 4.38 -5.11 -8.05
CA VAL A 4 3.03 -4.71 -7.66
C VAL A 4 2.06 -5.74 -8.23
N THR A 5 1.37 -6.45 -7.34
CA THR A 5 0.38 -7.45 -7.73
C THR A 5 -1.02 -6.95 -7.37
N PRO A 6 -1.93 -6.78 -8.33
CA PRO A 6 -3.32 -6.46 -8.01
C PRO A 6 -3.96 -7.63 -7.25
N VAL A 7 -4.58 -7.35 -6.11
CA VAL A 7 -5.35 -8.33 -5.33
C VAL A 7 -6.84 -8.23 -5.71
N HIS A 8 -7.33 -7.00 -5.86
CA HIS A 8 -8.61 -6.67 -6.49
C HIS A 8 -8.57 -5.20 -6.98
N GLU A 9 -9.70 -4.67 -7.47
CA GLU A 9 -9.78 -3.36 -8.15
C GLU A 9 -9.22 -2.14 -7.38
N ARG A 10 -9.15 -2.21 -6.05
CA ARG A 10 -8.75 -1.10 -5.17
C ARG A 10 -7.66 -1.50 -4.19
N LEU A 11 -7.00 -2.65 -4.39
CA LEU A 11 -5.99 -3.17 -3.47
C LEU A 11 -4.84 -3.82 -4.24
N TRP A 12 -3.63 -3.38 -3.92
CA TRP A 12 -2.40 -3.90 -4.49
C TRP A 12 -1.49 -4.42 -3.39
N LYS A 13 -0.88 -5.58 -3.64
CA LYS A 13 0.20 -6.13 -2.84
C LYS A 13 1.53 -5.64 -3.42
N VAL A 14 2.39 -5.09 -2.57
CA VAL A 14 3.72 -4.59 -2.96
C VAL A 14 4.77 -5.49 -2.33
N THR A 15 5.63 -6.07 -3.17
CA THR A 15 6.80 -6.84 -2.72
C THR A 15 8.08 -6.14 -3.16
N HIS A 16 9.12 -6.23 -2.34
CA HIS A 16 10.46 -5.73 -2.65
C HIS A 16 11.44 -6.91 -2.60
N GLY A 17 11.89 -7.36 -3.78
CA GLY A 17 12.50 -8.69 -3.91
C GLY A 17 11.48 -9.78 -3.57
N ASP A 18 11.87 -10.72 -2.73
CA ASP A 18 11.01 -11.80 -2.24
C ASP A 18 10.24 -11.43 -0.96
N GLU A 19 10.45 -10.23 -0.42
CA GLU A 19 9.82 -9.78 0.82
C GLU A 19 8.54 -8.97 0.56
N LEU A 20 7.52 -9.20 1.39
CA LEU A 20 6.30 -8.39 1.39
C LEU A 20 6.57 -7.04 2.03
N ALA A 21 6.63 -5.99 1.19
CA ALA A 21 6.79 -4.62 1.63
C ALA A 21 5.51 -4.05 2.25
N GLY A 22 4.34 -4.47 1.74
CA GLY A 22 3.03 -4.17 2.30
C GLY A 22 1.93 -4.11 1.23
N TYR A 23 0.95 -3.25 1.45
CA TYR A 23 -0.22 -3.11 0.59
C TYR A 23 -0.56 -1.64 0.37
N VAL A 24 -1.13 -1.35 -0.79
CA VAL A 24 -1.72 -0.06 -1.12
C VAL A 24 -3.21 -0.26 -1.37
N ASP A 25 -4.06 0.53 -0.72
CA ASP A 25 -5.50 0.54 -0.98
C ASP A 25 -6.00 1.91 -1.45
N ALA A 26 -6.84 1.92 -2.48
CA ALA A 26 -7.50 3.13 -2.96
C ALA A 26 -8.72 3.43 -2.07
N ILE A 27 -8.72 4.58 -1.41
CA ILE A 27 -9.76 5.05 -0.49
C ILE A 27 -10.44 6.30 -1.06
N ASP A 28 -11.74 6.42 -0.80
CA ASP A 28 -12.49 7.63 -1.16
C ASP A 28 -12.17 8.73 -0.15
N ALA A 29 -11.72 9.87 -0.63
CA ALA A 29 -11.47 11.09 0.13
C ALA A 29 -12.35 12.23 -0.38
N ARG A 30 -12.45 13.31 0.39
CA ARG A 30 -13.31 14.46 0.04
C ARG A 30 -13.03 15.03 -1.35
N ASP A 31 -11.76 15.05 -1.76
CA ASP A 31 -11.31 15.67 -3.01
C ASP A 31 -10.91 14.62 -4.08
N GLY A 32 -11.33 13.36 -3.92
CA GLY A 32 -11.09 12.29 -4.89
C GLY A 32 -10.54 11.02 -4.26
N ILE A 33 -9.79 10.24 -5.04
CA ILE A 33 -9.19 9.00 -4.56
C ILE A 33 -7.82 9.29 -3.94
N ARG A 34 -7.57 8.72 -2.77
CA ARG A 34 -6.24 8.61 -2.17
C ARG A 34 -5.79 7.16 -2.15
N TYR A 35 -4.48 6.97 -2.19
CA TYR A 35 -3.81 5.69 -2.07
C TYR A 35 -3.17 5.60 -0.71
N ARG A 36 -3.66 4.68 0.12
CA ARG A 36 -3.16 4.45 1.46
C ARG A 36 -2.13 3.33 1.46
N ALA A 37 -0.91 3.63 1.87
CA ALA A 37 0.13 2.63 2.11
C ALA A 37 -0.02 2.05 3.52
N ARG A 38 -0.03 0.72 3.65
CA ARG A 38 -0.17 0.04 4.94
C ARG A 38 0.59 -1.28 5.01
N ARG A 39 1.06 -1.61 6.21
CA ARG A 39 1.69 -2.90 6.54
C ARG A 39 0.81 -3.70 7.48
N LEU A 40 0.77 -5.01 7.31
CA LEU A 40 0.14 -5.90 8.28
C LEU A 40 1.13 -6.18 9.41
N ASN A 41 0.84 -5.70 10.61
CA ASN A 41 1.58 -6.12 11.79
C ASN A 41 1.05 -7.48 12.23
N VAL A 42 1.78 -8.55 11.91
CA VAL A 42 1.38 -9.94 12.18
C VAL A 42 1.24 -10.20 13.68
N ARG A 43 2.14 -9.64 14.51
CA ARG A 43 2.12 -9.81 15.97
C ARG A 43 0.82 -9.29 16.59
N TYR A 44 0.33 -8.16 16.12
CA TYR A 44 -0.88 -7.52 16.64
C TYR A 44 -2.12 -7.75 15.76
N ARG A 45 -2.00 -8.54 14.68
CA ARG A 45 -3.05 -8.82 13.68
C ARG A 45 -3.78 -7.55 13.22
N ARG A 46 -3.04 -6.47 13.02
CA ARG A 46 -3.61 -5.16 12.68
C ARG A 46 -2.89 -4.50 11.52
N TRP A 47 -3.64 -3.70 10.78
CA TRP A 47 -3.08 -2.81 9.77
C TRP A 47 -2.46 -1.59 10.43
N VAL A 48 -1.26 -1.25 9.98
CA VAL A 48 -0.57 -0.01 10.33
C VAL A 48 -0.44 0.80 9.05
N ALA A 49 -1.15 1.93 8.98
CA ALA A 49 -1.02 2.86 7.88
C ALA A 49 0.33 3.59 8.02
N LEU A 50 1.06 3.68 6.91
CA LEU A 50 2.31 4.44 6.81
C LEU A 50 2.05 5.86 6.28
N GLY A 51 1.01 6.01 5.46
CA GLY A 51 0.61 7.30 4.91
C GLY A 51 -0.49 7.17 3.86
N GLU A 52 -1.01 8.32 3.46
CA GLU A 52 -1.97 8.46 2.37
C GLU A 52 -1.41 9.44 1.34
N TYR A 53 -1.56 9.07 0.08
CA TYR A 53 -0.95 9.78 -1.03
C TYR A 53 -1.99 10.00 -2.12
N TRP A 54 -1.86 11.07 -2.89
CA TRP A 54 -2.73 11.31 -4.04
C TRP A 54 -2.35 10.46 -5.24
N GLU A 55 -1.08 10.06 -5.34
CA GLU A 55 -0.55 9.25 -6.43
C GLU A 55 -0.27 7.81 -5.97
N LEU A 56 -0.66 6.82 -6.78
CA LEU A 56 -0.42 5.41 -6.50
C LEU A 56 1.09 5.12 -6.36
N GLN A 57 1.90 5.71 -7.25
CA GLN A 57 3.35 5.51 -7.24
C GLN A 57 3.97 6.00 -5.92
N ALA A 58 3.54 7.15 -5.40
CA ALA A 58 4.05 7.67 -4.12
C ALA A 58 3.74 6.73 -2.94
N ALA A 59 2.57 6.08 -2.95
CA ALA A 59 2.23 5.08 -1.95
C ALA A 59 3.07 3.80 -2.07
N ILE A 60 3.44 3.40 -3.28
CA ILE A 60 4.33 2.26 -3.55
C ILE A 60 5.75 2.58 -3.08
N ASP A 61 6.26 3.77 -3.41
CA ASP A 61 7.61 4.22 -3.03
C ASP A 61 7.74 4.28 -1.50
N ALA A 62 6.71 4.73 -0.80
CA ALA A 62 6.64 4.74 0.67
C ALA A 62 6.70 3.34 1.31
N LEU A 63 6.44 2.27 0.56
CA LEU A 63 6.57 0.89 1.03
C LEU A 63 7.94 0.29 0.70
N ALA A 64 8.55 0.73 -0.40
CA ALA A 64 9.81 0.21 -0.95
C ALA A 64 11.07 0.92 -0.43
N GLY A 65 10.93 2.13 0.15
CA GLY A 65 11.98 2.82 0.89
C GLY A 65 12.19 2.26 2.30
#